data_AF-A0AA38TS05-F1
#
_entry.id   AF-A0AA38TS05-F1
#
_cell.length_a   1.000
_cell.length_b   1.000
_cell.length_c   1.000
_cell.angle_alpha   90.00
_cell.angle_beta   90.00
_cell.angle_gamma   90.00
#
_symmetry.space_group_name_H-M   'P 1'
#
loop_
_entity.id
_entity.type
_entity.pdbx_description
1 polymer ?
#
loop_
_entity_poly.entity_id
_entity_poly.type
_entity_poly.pdbx_seq_one_letter_code
_entity_poly.pdbx_strand_id
1 'polypeptide(L)'
;MESKKKALEEKNKKQQEEKVKIIQWEDFQQELARLSSLSSALTEANHNKSLIQEKLNSHLQLEAESLSRSNKLDEMRENLEARKLVMGNMSMRSKVVQEKAKKQEEQLNSEIRSLLMAGTSLSVASRSLQEANNSLAGERGYGHLRNLQKLLRVRQQFMVSQISLLYPVKVVTGHTCEQELDSFSGSSKSGNPSGLKPLDAGSLTISGLQLTVLPFKKLSFFTDKKEVQRSATALGYVAHAVSLIAFYLEIPLRYPLRLGGSRTYICDYAPSVEPTSSDFTSISLPSSSSKPMEFPLFLEGQDTTRSAYAVFLLNKDLEQLLNFIGVESLGPRHVLANLKELLNNILSQEYINS
;
A
#
# COMPACT_ATOMS: atom_id res chain seq x y z
N MET A 1 -51.15 39.82 -86.79
CA MET A 1 -52.44 40.46 -87.14
C MET A 1 -52.23 41.47 -88.28
N GLU A 2 -51.52 41.06 -89.32
CA GLU A 2 -51.19 41.87 -90.52
C GLU A 2 -52.37 42.02 -91.50
N SER A 3 -53.36 41.14 -91.47
CA SER A 3 -54.42 41.05 -92.49
C SER A 3 -55.51 42.14 -92.38
N LYS A 4 -55.51 42.94 -91.31
CA LYS A 4 -56.43 44.07 -91.12
C LYS A 4 -55.85 45.44 -91.51
N LYS A 5 -54.54 45.55 -91.74
CA LYS A 5 -53.90 46.80 -92.16
C LYS A 5 -54.06 47.08 -93.67
N LYS A 6 -54.00 46.06 -94.53
CA LYS A 6 -54.18 46.22 -96.00
C LYS A 6 -55.62 46.54 -96.44
N ALA A 7 -56.64 46.06 -95.71
CA ALA A 7 -58.05 46.36 -96.00
C ALA A 7 -58.49 47.77 -95.56
N LEU A 8 -57.71 48.42 -94.69
CA LEU A 8 -57.96 49.80 -94.26
C LEU A 8 -57.31 50.82 -95.22
N GLU A 9 -56.22 50.45 -95.89
CA GLU A 9 -55.54 51.30 -96.88
C GLU A 9 -56.22 51.34 -98.26
N GLU A 10 -56.92 50.27 -98.68
CA GLU A 10 -57.69 50.29 -99.94
C GLU A 10 -59.05 51.00 -99.85
N LYS A 11 -59.63 51.12 -98.64
CA LYS A 11 -60.86 51.92 -98.42
C LYS A 11 -60.61 53.43 -98.33
N ASN A 12 -59.40 53.85 -97.96
CA ASN A 12 -59.04 55.27 -97.87
C ASN A 12 -58.62 55.89 -99.22
N LYS A 13 -58.42 55.10 -100.29
CA LYS A 13 -58.11 55.60 -101.64
C LYS A 13 -59.33 55.90 -102.54
N LYS A 14 -60.55 55.58 -102.10
CA LYS A 14 -61.80 55.82 -102.87
C LYS A 14 -62.69 56.94 -102.32
N GLN A 15 -62.20 57.73 -101.36
CA GLN A 15 -62.91 58.90 -100.83
C GLN A 15 -62.11 60.20 -100.90
N GLN A 16 -60.98 60.18 -101.62
CA GLN A 16 -60.35 61.37 -102.19
C GLN A 16 -60.73 61.51 -103.67
N GLU A 17 -62.01 61.28 -104.02
CA GLU A 17 -62.60 62.16 -105.02
C GLU A 17 -62.69 63.51 -104.32
N GLU A 18 -61.68 64.36 -104.55
CA GLU A 18 -61.78 65.77 -104.26
C GLU A 18 -63.07 66.24 -104.94
N LYS A 19 -64.14 66.36 -104.15
CA LYS A 19 -65.18 67.36 -104.40
C LYS A 19 -64.43 68.69 -104.38
N VAL A 20 -63.81 69.02 -105.50
CA VAL A 20 -63.44 70.39 -105.84
C VAL A 20 -64.78 71.09 -105.90
N LYS A 21 -65.23 71.63 -104.76
CA LYS A 21 -66.26 72.66 -104.78
C LYS A 21 -65.71 73.71 -105.74
N ILE A 22 -66.37 73.91 -106.89
CA ILE A 22 -66.10 75.08 -107.72
C ILE A 22 -66.62 76.25 -106.91
N ILE A 23 -65.70 76.91 -106.24
CA ILE A 23 -66.03 78.01 -105.33
C ILE A 23 -66.31 79.24 -106.20
N GLN A 24 -67.52 79.78 -106.13
CA GLN A 24 -67.78 81.10 -106.70
C GLN A 24 -66.94 82.12 -105.93
N TRP A 25 -66.38 83.11 -106.64
CA TRP A 25 -65.39 84.06 -106.08
C TRP A 25 -65.87 84.74 -104.78
N GLU A 26 -67.18 84.90 -104.59
CA GLU A 26 -67.78 85.45 -103.37
C GLU A 26 -67.65 84.54 -102.13
N ASP A 27 -67.61 83.21 -102.28
CA ASP A 27 -67.60 82.24 -101.16
C ASP A 27 -66.20 81.71 -100.80
N PHE A 28 -65.18 82.04 -101.61
CA PHE A 28 -63.78 81.61 -101.41
C PHE A 28 -63.21 82.05 -100.07
N GLN A 29 -63.59 83.25 -99.62
CA GLN A 29 -63.16 83.76 -98.33
C GLN A 29 -63.77 82.97 -97.16
N GLN A 30 -64.98 82.44 -97.33
CA GLN A 30 -65.73 81.78 -96.26
C GLN A 30 -65.26 80.33 -96.04
N GLU A 31 -64.91 79.60 -97.11
CA GLU A 31 -64.28 78.27 -97.00
C GLU A 31 -62.80 78.35 -96.59
N LEU A 32 -62.08 79.40 -96.98
CA LEU A 32 -60.74 79.67 -96.43
C LEU A 32 -60.80 79.98 -94.94
N ALA A 33 -61.79 80.75 -94.48
CA ALA A 33 -62.06 80.98 -93.06
C ALA A 33 -62.45 79.68 -92.33
N ARG A 34 -63.20 78.79 -92.98
CA ARG A 34 -63.56 77.48 -92.42
C ARG A 34 -62.36 76.57 -92.28
N LEU A 35 -61.52 76.46 -93.31
CA LEU A 35 -60.29 75.67 -93.28
C LEU A 35 -59.25 76.26 -92.32
N SER A 36 -59.14 77.58 -92.23
CA SER A 36 -58.28 78.23 -91.23
C SER A 36 -58.80 78.00 -89.81
N SER A 37 -60.13 78.00 -89.58
CA SER A 37 -60.71 77.67 -88.28
C SER A 37 -60.52 76.20 -87.89
N LEU A 38 -60.66 75.26 -88.84
CA LEU A 38 -60.42 73.83 -88.61
C LEU A 38 -58.93 73.53 -88.40
N SER A 39 -58.06 74.21 -89.15
CA SER A 39 -56.60 74.14 -88.95
C SER A 39 -56.20 74.72 -87.60
N SER A 40 -56.79 75.84 -87.19
CA SER A 40 -56.61 76.43 -85.86
C SER A 40 -57.11 75.49 -84.75
N ALA A 41 -58.29 74.89 -84.91
CA ALA A 41 -58.83 73.93 -83.94
C ALA A 41 -58.00 72.63 -83.89
N LEU A 42 -57.46 72.18 -85.03
CA LEU A 42 -56.58 71.01 -85.09
C LEU A 42 -55.22 71.30 -84.44
N THR A 43 -54.67 72.49 -84.66
CA THR A 43 -53.41 72.91 -84.01
C THR A 43 -53.60 73.10 -82.51
N GLU A 44 -54.72 73.67 -82.07
CA GLU A 44 -55.11 73.76 -80.66
C GLU A 44 -55.33 72.38 -80.02
N ALA A 45 -56.01 71.46 -80.70
CA ALA A 45 -56.19 70.09 -80.22
C ALA A 45 -54.87 69.32 -80.15
N ASN A 46 -53.97 69.50 -81.11
CA ASN A 46 -52.63 68.91 -81.08
C ASN A 46 -51.76 69.51 -79.97
N HIS A 47 -51.88 70.82 -79.73
CA HIS A 47 -51.22 71.50 -78.61
C HIS A 47 -51.75 70.99 -77.25
N ASN A 48 -53.07 70.84 -77.11
CA ASN A 48 -53.68 70.27 -75.92
C ASN A 48 -53.26 68.80 -75.71
N LYS A 49 -53.16 68.02 -76.80
CA LYS A 49 -52.64 66.64 -76.75
C LYS A 49 -51.19 66.60 -76.27
N SER A 50 -50.30 67.46 -76.79
CA SER A 50 -48.91 67.51 -76.32
C SER A 50 -48.82 67.93 -74.86
N LEU A 51 -49.61 68.92 -74.44
CA LEU A 51 -49.64 69.42 -73.07
C LEU A 51 -50.16 68.35 -72.08
N ILE A 52 -51.19 67.59 -72.47
CA ILE A 52 -51.67 66.44 -71.68
C ILE A 52 -50.62 65.32 -71.65
N GLN A 53 -49.92 65.07 -72.76
CA GLN A 53 -48.88 64.05 -72.82
C GLN A 53 -47.67 64.39 -71.93
N GLU A 54 -47.26 65.66 -71.89
CA GLU A 54 -46.24 66.15 -70.95
C GLU A 54 -46.69 66.02 -69.50
N LYS A 55 -47.92 66.43 -69.18
CA LYS A 55 -48.49 66.26 -67.82
C LYS A 55 -48.57 64.79 -67.42
N LEU A 56 -49.03 63.91 -68.31
CA LEU A 56 -49.10 62.47 -68.06
C LEU A 56 -47.72 61.89 -67.81
N ASN A 57 -46.73 62.23 -68.63
CA ASN A 57 -45.35 61.78 -68.45
C ASN A 57 -44.76 62.27 -67.11
N SER A 58 -45.03 63.52 -66.72
CA SER A 58 -44.58 64.05 -65.42
C SER A 58 -45.23 63.31 -64.25
N HIS A 59 -46.52 62.97 -64.35
CA HIS A 59 -47.21 62.19 -63.32
C HIS A 59 -46.71 60.76 -63.24
N LEU A 60 -46.50 60.09 -64.38
CA LEU A 60 -45.93 58.73 -64.41
C LEU A 60 -44.52 58.69 -63.82
N GLN A 61 -43.70 59.72 -64.10
CA GLN A 61 -42.37 59.83 -63.51
C GLN A 61 -42.44 60.01 -61.99
N LEU A 62 -43.30 60.90 -61.51
CA LEU A 62 -43.53 61.10 -60.07
C LEU A 62 -44.04 59.83 -59.38
N GLU A 63 -44.94 59.10 -60.04
CA GLU A 63 -45.49 57.85 -59.53
C GLU A 63 -44.42 56.74 -59.48
N ALA A 64 -43.59 56.62 -60.52
CA ALA A 64 -42.46 55.68 -60.54
C ALA A 64 -41.43 56.00 -59.43
N GLU A 65 -41.11 57.27 -59.23
CA GLU A 65 -40.25 57.71 -58.12
C GLU A 65 -40.90 57.40 -56.76
N SER A 66 -42.19 57.67 -56.58
CA SER A 66 -42.92 57.35 -55.35
C SER A 66 -42.89 55.85 -55.07
N LEU A 67 -43.14 55.01 -56.08
CA LEU A 67 -43.12 53.56 -55.96
C LEU A 67 -41.72 53.04 -55.64
N SER A 68 -40.67 53.58 -56.26
CA SER A 68 -39.28 53.23 -55.91
C SER A 68 -38.92 53.58 -54.47
N ARG A 69 -39.36 54.75 -53.97
CA ARG A 69 -39.18 55.15 -52.57
C ARG A 69 -39.93 54.20 -51.63
N SER A 70 -41.16 53.82 -51.96
CA SER A 70 -41.94 52.84 -51.18
C SER A 70 -41.23 51.48 -51.11
N ASN A 71 -40.80 50.94 -52.25
CA ASN A 71 -40.07 49.68 -52.31
C ASN A 71 -38.80 49.73 -51.45
N LYS A 72 -38.08 50.87 -51.44
CA LYS A 72 -36.89 51.01 -50.59
C LYS A 72 -37.23 51.03 -49.10
N LEU A 73 -38.33 51.67 -48.72
CA LEU A 73 -38.82 51.65 -47.34
C LEU A 73 -39.20 50.23 -46.92
N ASP A 74 -39.84 49.46 -47.79
CA ASP A 74 -40.24 48.08 -47.52
C ASP A 74 -39.02 47.17 -47.33
N GLU A 75 -38.01 47.30 -48.19
CA GLU A 75 -36.73 46.58 -48.03
C GLU A 75 -36.04 46.93 -46.70
N MET A 76 -36.09 48.20 -46.27
CA MET A 76 -35.55 48.61 -44.97
C MET A 76 -36.37 48.05 -43.80
N ARG A 77 -37.70 47.95 -43.92
CA ARG A 77 -38.56 47.34 -42.91
C ARG A 77 -38.26 45.85 -42.74
N GLU A 78 -38.13 45.12 -43.85
CA GLU A 78 -37.78 43.69 -43.81
C GLU A 78 -36.42 43.46 -43.15
N ASN A 79 -35.41 44.26 -43.52
CA ASN A 79 -34.08 44.19 -42.91
C ASN A 79 -34.11 44.50 -41.40
N LEU A 80 -34.94 45.46 -40.97
CA LEU A 80 -35.09 45.81 -39.56
C LEU A 80 -35.75 44.66 -38.79
N GLU A 81 -36.81 44.05 -39.32
CA GLU A 81 -37.47 42.90 -38.69
C GLU A 81 -36.53 41.68 -38.62
N ALA A 82 -35.74 41.42 -39.67
CA ALA A 82 -34.72 40.38 -39.65
C ALA A 82 -33.67 40.61 -38.54
N ARG A 83 -33.17 41.85 -38.40
CA ARG A 83 -32.24 42.22 -37.33
C ARG A 83 -32.87 42.08 -35.95
N LYS A 84 -34.13 42.49 -35.78
CA LYS A 84 -34.88 42.37 -34.52
C LYS A 84 -35.04 40.91 -34.11
N LEU A 85 -35.33 40.01 -35.06
CA LEU A 85 -35.41 38.57 -34.81
C LEU A 85 -34.06 38.00 -34.36
N VAL A 86 -32.96 38.37 -35.05
CA VAL A 86 -31.61 37.92 -34.68
C VAL A 86 -31.22 38.42 -33.29
N MET A 87 -31.48 39.68 -32.97
CA MET A 87 -31.23 40.23 -31.62
C MET A 87 -32.07 39.53 -30.56
N GLY A 88 -33.35 39.25 -30.84
CA GLY A 88 -34.22 38.47 -29.96
C GLY A 88 -33.67 37.06 -29.69
N ASN A 89 -33.27 36.35 -30.75
CA ASN A 89 -32.66 35.03 -30.64
C ASN A 89 -31.32 35.06 -29.87
N MET A 90 -30.50 36.08 -30.10
CA MET A 90 -29.24 36.26 -29.39
C MET A 90 -29.46 36.55 -27.90
N SER A 91 -30.44 37.39 -27.56
CA SER A 91 -30.85 37.67 -26.18
C SER A 91 -31.33 36.41 -25.48
N MET A 92 -32.17 35.60 -26.14
CA MET A 92 -32.65 34.33 -25.60
C MET A 92 -31.50 33.34 -25.36
N ARG A 93 -30.58 33.20 -26.33
CA ARG A 93 -29.37 32.35 -26.15
C ARG A 93 -28.50 32.83 -25.00
N SER A 94 -28.28 34.14 -24.87
CA SER A 94 -27.53 34.74 -23.76
C SER A 94 -28.16 34.41 -22.40
N LYS A 95 -29.50 34.57 -22.27
CA LYS A 95 -30.23 34.20 -21.05
C LYS A 95 -30.08 32.71 -20.71
N VAL A 96 -30.17 31.83 -21.71
CA VAL A 96 -29.98 30.37 -21.49
C VAL A 96 -28.57 30.06 -21.01
N VAL A 97 -27.54 30.69 -21.60
CA VAL A 97 -26.15 30.52 -21.16
C VAL A 97 -25.97 31.03 -19.73
N GLN A 98 -26.54 32.20 -19.40
CA GLN A 98 -26.48 32.76 -18.05
C GLN A 98 -27.13 31.84 -17.01
N GLU A 99 -28.31 31.28 -17.31
CA GLU A 99 -28.98 30.35 -16.40
C GLU A 99 -28.22 29.02 -16.25
N LYS A 100 -27.58 28.51 -17.32
CA LYS A 100 -26.69 27.35 -17.21
C LYS A 100 -25.49 27.62 -16.31
N ALA A 101 -24.87 28.79 -16.45
CA ALA A 101 -23.73 29.20 -15.62
C ALA A 101 -24.12 29.31 -14.14
N LYS A 102 -25.28 29.92 -13.83
CA LYS A 102 -25.80 29.99 -12.46
C LYS A 102 -26.05 28.59 -11.86
N LYS A 103 -26.65 27.68 -12.62
CA LYS A 103 -26.87 26.29 -12.14
C LYS A 103 -25.55 25.58 -11.84
N GLN A 104 -24.53 25.76 -12.68
CA GLN A 104 -23.21 25.20 -12.43
C GLN A 104 -22.57 25.81 -11.18
N GLU A 105 -22.71 27.12 -10.98
CA GLU A 105 -22.22 27.80 -9.78
C GLU A 105 -22.90 27.28 -8.50
N GLU A 106 -24.21 27.08 -8.52
CA GLU A 106 -24.96 26.48 -7.39
C GLU A 106 -24.52 25.03 -7.10
N GLN A 107 -24.32 24.23 -8.15
CA GLN A 107 -23.80 22.86 -8.02
C GLN A 107 -22.41 22.84 -7.39
N LEU A 108 -21.48 23.65 -7.91
CA LEU A 108 -20.13 23.77 -7.37
C LEU A 108 -20.15 24.26 -5.91
N ASN A 109 -21.00 25.23 -5.58
CA ASN A 109 -21.16 25.69 -4.20
C ASN A 109 -21.65 24.57 -3.26
N SER A 110 -22.53 23.69 -3.73
CA SER A 110 -22.99 22.54 -2.95
C SER A 110 -21.88 21.50 -2.75
N GLU A 111 -21.06 21.25 -3.76
CA GLU A 111 -19.90 20.36 -3.69
C GLU A 111 -18.80 20.91 -2.79
N ILE A 112 -18.52 22.22 -2.83
CA ILE A 112 -17.56 22.87 -1.93
C ILE A 112 -18.01 22.72 -0.48
N ARG A 113 -19.30 22.90 -0.19
CA ARG A 113 -19.84 22.72 1.17
C ARG A 113 -19.71 21.27 1.64
N SER A 114 -20.03 20.29 0.80
CA SER A 114 -19.90 18.87 1.16
C SER A 114 -18.44 18.47 1.39
N LEU A 115 -17.52 18.98 0.56
CA LEU A 115 -16.08 18.75 0.71
C LEU A 115 -15.52 19.39 1.97
N LEU A 116 -15.99 20.59 2.34
CA LEU A 116 -15.60 21.24 3.60
C LEU A 116 -16.08 20.42 4.81
N MET A 117 -17.33 19.94 4.80
CA MET A 117 -17.86 19.05 5.84
C MET A 117 -17.02 17.76 5.95
N ALA A 118 -16.71 17.13 4.82
CA ALA A 118 -15.83 15.96 4.79
C ALA A 118 -14.44 16.29 5.35
N GLY A 119 -13.84 17.42 4.98
CA GLY A 119 -12.56 17.88 5.51
C GLY A 119 -12.56 18.08 7.03
N THR A 120 -13.62 18.67 7.59
CA THR A 120 -13.75 18.80 9.06
C THR A 120 -13.85 17.44 9.75
N SER A 121 -14.66 16.51 9.22
CA SER A 121 -14.77 15.15 9.77
C SER A 121 -13.44 14.40 9.70
N LEU A 122 -12.69 14.54 8.62
CA LEU A 122 -11.37 13.94 8.46
C LEU A 122 -10.37 14.53 9.46
N SER A 123 -10.39 15.84 9.68
CA SER A 123 -9.54 16.49 10.69
C SER A 123 -9.85 15.98 12.11
N VAL A 124 -11.14 15.83 12.45
CA VAL A 124 -11.56 15.27 13.74
C VAL A 124 -11.12 13.81 13.87
N ALA A 125 -11.32 12.98 12.84
CA ALA A 125 -10.90 11.59 12.84
C ALA A 125 -9.37 11.47 12.98
N SER A 126 -8.61 12.27 12.23
CA SER A 126 -7.14 12.32 12.31
C SER A 126 -6.66 12.71 13.71
N ARG A 127 -7.28 13.72 14.33
CA ARG A 127 -6.96 14.11 15.72
C ARG A 127 -7.25 12.98 16.70
N SER A 128 -8.40 12.34 16.60
CA SER A 128 -8.77 11.22 17.49
C SER A 128 -7.82 10.03 17.36
N LEU A 129 -7.35 9.74 16.14
CA LEU A 129 -6.37 8.69 15.89
C LEU A 129 -5.00 9.06 16.49
N GLN A 130 -4.59 10.32 16.39
CA GLN A 130 -3.37 10.80 17.04
C GLN A 130 -3.45 10.68 18.56
N GLU A 131 -4.58 11.03 19.16
CA GLU A 131 -4.81 10.90 20.61
C GLU A 131 -4.78 9.44 21.07
N ALA A 132 -5.39 8.53 20.30
CA ALA A 132 -5.33 7.09 20.57
C ALA A 132 -3.89 6.57 20.46
N ASN A 133 -3.15 6.96 19.42
CA ASN A 133 -1.76 6.56 19.24
C ASN A 133 -0.85 7.09 20.36
N ASN A 134 -1.05 8.34 20.79
CA ASN A 134 -0.32 8.90 21.93
C ASN A 134 -0.64 8.16 23.24
N SER A 135 -1.90 7.76 23.43
CA SER A 135 -2.33 6.97 24.59
C SER A 135 -1.71 5.57 24.60
N LEU A 136 -1.59 4.94 23.42
CA LEU A 136 -0.92 3.66 23.21
C LEU A 136 0.59 3.77 23.43
N ALA A 137 1.25 4.79 22.89
CA ALA A 137 2.69 5.00 23.06
C ALA A 137 3.08 5.43 24.49
N GLY A 138 2.13 6.01 25.23
CA GLY A 138 2.35 6.51 26.58
C GLY A 138 2.52 5.43 27.64
N GLU A 139 2.68 5.88 28.89
CA GLU A 139 2.94 5.03 30.06
C GLU A 139 1.83 4.02 30.36
N ARG A 140 0.59 4.26 29.91
CA ARG A 140 -0.53 3.35 30.13
C ARG A 140 -0.66 2.27 29.06
N GLY A 141 -0.03 2.43 27.90
CA GLY A 141 -0.06 1.47 26.80
C GLY A 141 1.22 0.64 26.74
N TYR A 142 1.99 0.79 25.65
CA TYR A 142 3.25 0.10 25.43
C TYR A 142 4.29 0.41 26.51
N GLY A 143 4.26 1.61 27.11
CA GLY A 143 5.11 1.94 28.26
C GLY A 143 4.84 1.01 29.46
N HIS A 144 3.57 0.74 29.76
CA HIS A 144 3.17 -0.17 30.83
C HIS A 144 3.65 -1.60 30.54
N LEU A 145 3.41 -2.08 29.32
CA LEU A 145 3.84 -3.41 28.90
C LEU A 145 5.37 -3.57 28.99
N ARG A 146 6.13 -2.57 28.54
CA ARG A 146 7.59 -2.56 28.66
C ARG A 146 8.03 -2.60 30.13
N ASN A 147 7.33 -1.89 31.02
CA ASN A 147 7.62 -1.94 32.45
C ASN A 147 7.28 -3.31 33.07
N LEU A 148 6.18 -3.92 32.67
CA LEU A 148 5.82 -5.29 33.09
C LEU A 148 6.84 -6.32 32.58
N GLN A 149 7.27 -6.21 31.32
CA GLN A 149 8.32 -7.05 30.75
C GLN A 149 9.62 -6.92 31.57
N LYS A 150 10.04 -5.70 31.90
CA LYS A 150 11.21 -5.47 32.77
C LYS A 150 11.04 -6.13 34.14
N LEU A 151 9.86 -6.01 34.76
CA LEU A 151 9.59 -6.63 36.06
C LEU A 151 9.62 -8.16 35.99
N LEU A 152 9.09 -8.75 34.91
CA LEU A 152 9.18 -10.19 34.65
C LEU A 152 10.63 -10.63 34.46
N ARG A 153 11.42 -9.89 33.66
CA ARG A 153 12.85 -10.17 33.45
C ARG A 153 13.65 -10.10 34.75
N VAL A 154 13.39 -9.10 35.60
CA VAL A 154 14.01 -8.99 36.93
C VAL A 154 13.65 -10.19 37.80
N ARG A 155 12.39 -10.64 37.78
CA ARG A 155 11.98 -11.85 38.50
C ARG A 155 12.68 -13.10 37.97
N GLN A 156 12.74 -13.28 36.64
CA GLN A 156 13.44 -14.39 36.00
C GLN A 156 14.92 -14.40 36.38
N GLN A 157 15.58 -13.24 36.31
CA GLN A 157 16.96 -13.07 36.73
C GLN A 157 17.17 -13.46 38.20
N PHE A 158 16.29 -13.02 39.10
CA PHE A 158 16.36 -13.40 40.51
C PHE A 158 16.23 -14.91 40.69
N MET A 159 15.29 -15.56 40.01
CA MET A 159 15.11 -17.02 40.08
C MET A 159 16.34 -17.77 39.53
N VAL A 160 16.91 -17.31 38.42
CA VAL A 160 18.14 -17.89 37.84
C VAL A 160 19.36 -17.62 38.72
N SER A 161 19.41 -16.50 39.43
CA SER A 161 20.45 -16.23 40.44
C SER A 161 20.42 -17.27 41.58
N GLN A 162 19.24 -17.70 42.02
CA GLN A 162 19.12 -18.80 42.99
C GLN A 162 19.64 -20.13 42.42
N ILE A 163 19.40 -20.42 41.14
CA ILE A 163 19.96 -21.62 40.49
C ILE A 163 21.49 -21.53 40.43
N SER A 164 22.03 -20.36 40.09
CA SER A 164 23.48 -20.14 40.07
C SER A 164 24.13 -20.32 41.45
N LEU A 165 23.40 -20.02 42.53
CA LEU A 165 23.84 -20.26 43.90
C LEU A 165 23.79 -21.76 44.26
N LEU A 166 22.76 -22.48 43.79
CA LEU A 166 22.59 -23.92 44.03
C LEU A 166 23.60 -24.78 43.23
N TYR A 167 23.92 -24.35 42.01
CA TYR A 167 24.84 -25.03 41.09
C TYR A 167 25.96 -24.08 40.62
N PRO A 168 26.90 -23.71 41.49
CA PRO A 168 27.96 -22.77 41.13
C PRO A 168 28.90 -23.39 40.09
N VAL A 169 29.04 -22.74 38.94
CA VAL A 169 29.99 -23.12 37.90
C VAL A 169 31.27 -22.30 38.07
N LYS A 170 32.32 -22.91 38.61
CA LYS A 170 33.61 -22.25 38.89
C LYS A 170 34.68 -22.70 37.91
N VAL A 171 35.52 -21.77 37.47
CA VAL A 171 36.75 -22.07 36.72
C VAL A 171 37.80 -22.47 37.74
N VAL A 172 38.31 -23.70 37.65
CA VAL A 172 39.47 -24.12 38.44
C VAL A 172 40.72 -23.71 37.67
N THR A 173 41.34 -22.62 38.10
CA THR A 173 42.68 -22.21 37.66
C THR A 173 43.71 -22.90 38.54
N GLY A 174 44.34 -23.97 38.03
CA GLY A 174 45.68 -24.47 38.38
C GLY A 174 46.05 -24.72 39.85
N HIS A 175 46.28 -26.01 40.18
CA HIS A 175 46.88 -26.57 41.41
C HIS A 175 46.04 -26.54 42.68
N THR A 176 45.07 -27.44 42.81
CA THR A 176 44.66 -28.09 44.08
C THR A 176 43.57 -29.13 43.75
N CYS A 177 43.94 -30.18 43.01
CA CYS A 177 43.24 -31.43 43.17
C CYS A 177 44.08 -32.23 44.16
N GLU A 178 43.52 -32.46 45.35
CA GLU A 178 44.05 -33.23 46.48
C GLU A 178 45.05 -32.49 47.37
N GLN A 179 44.52 -31.70 48.31
CA GLN A 179 45.22 -31.39 49.55
C GLN A 179 44.25 -31.11 50.71
N GLU A 180 43.28 -31.99 50.93
CA GLU A 180 42.80 -32.24 52.30
C GLU A 180 42.84 -33.74 52.53
N LEU A 181 43.58 -34.15 53.58
CA LEU A 181 43.95 -35.52 53.97
C LEU A 181 45.20 -36.09 53.29
N ASP A 182 46.38 -35.60 53.71
CA ASP A 182 47.52 -36.44 54.13
C ASP A 182 48.74 -35.53 54.35
N SER A 183 49.04 -35.22 55.61
CA SER A 183 50.27 -34.53 55.98
C SER A 183 51.04 -35.33 57.02
N PHE A 184 51.76 -36.35 56.57
CA PHE A 184 53.03 -36.77 57.16
C PHE A 184 53.89 -37.49 56.10
N SER A 185 54.96 -36.82 55.65
CA SER A 185 56.32 -37.36 55.49
C SER A 185 57.12 -36.41 54.58
N GLY A 186 58.25 -35.91 55.09
CA GLY A 186 59.11 -34.98 54.38
C GLY A 186 60.04 -35.67 53.37
N SER A 187 60.46 -34.92 52.35
CA SER A 187 61.87 -34.74 51.98
C SER A 187 61.98 -33.87 50.72
N SER A 188 63.00 -33.03 50.73
CA SER A 188 63.42 -32.01 49.75
C SER A 188 63.81 -32.54 48.37
N LYS A 189 63.56 -31.77 47.30
CA LYS A 189 64.59 -31.19 46.39
C LYS A 189 64.03 -30.34 45.23
N SER A 190 64.45 -29.08 45.23
CA SER A 190 64.92 -28.20 44.12
C SER A 190 64.76 -28.61 42.64
N GLY A 191 64.22 -27.71 41.82
CA GLY A 191 64.41 -27.64 40.35
C GLY A 191 63.61 -26.52 39.67
N ASN A 192 64.28 -25.66 38.88
CA ASN A 192 63.86 -24.35 38.35
C ASN A 192 62.67 -24.29 37.35
N PRO A 193 62.06 -23.09 37.11
CA PRO A 193 60.97 -22.89 36.16
C PRO A 193 61.46 -22.33 34.83
N SER A 194 61.19 -23.02 33.72
CA SER A 194 61.31 -22.41 32.38
C SER A 194 60.41 -23.14 31.38
N GLY A 195 59.39 -22.42 30.89
CA GLY A 195 58.51 -22.87 29.82
C GLY A 195 57.12 -22.29 29.92
N LEU A 196 56.96 -20.99 29.66
CA LEU A 196 55.65 -20.38 29.43
C LEU A 196 55.06 -21.00 28.13
N LYS A 197 54.07 -21.88 28.32
CA LYS A 197 53.15 -22.35 27.27
C LYS A 197 51.74 -21.82 27.55
N PRO A 198 50.88 -21.72 26.52
CA PRO A 198 49.77 -20.79 26.48
C PRO A 198 48.67 -21.15 27.48
N LEU A 199 48.04 -20.11 28.03
CA LEU A 199 46.90 -20.11 28.95
C LEU A 199 45.93 -21.29 28.70
N ASP A 200 46.06 -22.36 29.48
CA ASP A 200 45.10 -23.48 29.44
C ASP A 200 43.74 -22.98 29.95
N ALA A 201 42.69 -23.26 29.17
CA ALA A 201 41.31 -23.04 29.58
C ALA A 201 41.05 -23.83 30.87
N GLY A 202 40.97 -23.13 32.01
CA GLY A 202 40.79 -23.74 33.32
C GLY A 202 39.61 -24.71 33.34
N SER A 203 39.79 -25.88 33.96
CA SER A 203 38.75 -26.90 34.03
C SER A 203 37.54 -26.34 34.77
N LEU A 204 36.38 -26.36 34.13
CA LEU A 204 35.12 -25.92 34.73
C LEU A 204 34.57 -27.03 35.65
N THR A 205 34.14 -26.64 36.85
CA THR A 205 33.48 -27.53 37.81
C THR A 205 32.09 -27.02 38.15
N ILE A 206 31.14 -27.92 38.42
CA ILE A 206 29.81 -27.58 38.92
C ILE A 206 29.67 -28.12 40.34
N SER A 207 29.37 -27.26 41.31
CA SER A 207 29.32 -27.62 42.74
C SER A 207 30.58 -28.34 43.24
N GLY A 208 31.76 -28.03 42.68
CA GLY A 208 33.04 -28.68 43.02
C GLY A 208 33.31 -30.02 42.33
N LEU A 209 32.40 -30.51 41.46
CA LEU A 209 32.62 -31.72 40.65
C LEU A 209 33.16 -31.37 39.27
N GLN A 210 34.25 -32.03 38.85
CA GLN A 210 34.80 -31.92 37.51
C GLN A 210 34.04 -32.81 36.53
N LEU A 211 33.66 -32.24 35.38
CA LEU A 211 33.10 -33.01 34.28
C LEU A 211 34.23 -33.58 33.42
N THR A 212 34.69 -34.78 33.73
CA THR A 212 35.55 -35.54 32.80
C THR A 212 34.64 -36.19 31.76
N VAL A 213 34.43 -35.51 30.62
CA VAL A 213 33.91 -36.20 29.42
C VAL A 213 35.06 -37.04 28.89
N LEU A 214 35.24 -38.25 29.45
CA LEU A 214 36.36 -39.13 29.08
C LEU A 214 36.38 -39.30 27.56
N PRO A 215 37.53 -39.05 26.89
CA PRO A 215 37.64 -39.33 25.47
C PRO A 215 37.45 -40.84 25.27
N PHE A 216 36.45 -41.19 24.45
CA PHE A 216 36.00 -42.54 24.12
C PHE A 216 37.11 -43.53 23.70
N LYS A 217 38.32 -43.04 23.44
CA LYS A 217 39.48 -43.81 22.99
C LYS A 217 40.35 -44.35 24.13
N LYS A 218 40.09 -43.99 25.39
CA LYS A 218 40.95 -44.34 26.54
C LYS A 218 40.17 -44.80 27.77
N LEU A 219 39.17 -45.67 27.58
CA LEU A 219 38.65 -46.46 28.70
C LEU A 219 39.61 -47.64 28.92
N SER A 220 40.53 -47.50 29.86
CA SER A 220 41.21 -48.67 30.42
C SER A 220 40.21 -49.49 31.24
N PHE A 221 40.49 -50.78 31.42
CA PHE A 221 39.78 -51.65 32.38
C PHE A 221 39.77 -51.09 33.83
N PHE A 222 40.52 -50.02 34.10
CA PHE A 222 40.68 -49.35 35.39
C PHE A 222 40.10 -47.92 35.36
N THR A 223 38.90 -47.72 34.82
CA THR A 223 38.17 -46.49 35.09
C THR A 223 37.75 -46.47 36.56
N ASP A 224 38.13 -45.42 37.30
CA ASP A 224 37.72 -45.28 38.70
C ASP A 224 36.20 -45.14 38.73
N LYS A 225 35.51 -46.14 39.29
CA LYS A 225 34.05 -46.15 39.46
C LYS A 225 33.58 -44.86 40.15
N LYS A 226 34.42 -44.27 41.02
CA LYS A 226 34.12 -43.00 41.69
C LYS A 226 34.15 -41.82 40.72
N GLU A 227 35.07 -41.78 39.74
CA GLU A 227 35.13 -40.70 38.74
C GLU A 227 33.92 -40.74 37.79
N VAL A 228 33.53 -41.92 37.33
CA VAL A 228 32.31 -42.11 36.50
C VAL A 228 31.04 -41.69 37.26
N GLN A 229 30.96 -41.99 38.55
CA GLN A 229 29.83 -41.55 39.37
C GLN A 229 29.84 -40.03 39.62
N ARG A 230 31.02 -39.42 39.80
CA ARG A 230 31.18 -37.96 39.92
C ARG A 230 30.75 -37.25 38.64
N SER A 231 31.15 -37.73 37.47
CA SER A 231 30.76 -37.13 36.18
C SER A 231 29.26 -37.30 35.90
N ALA A 232 28.68 -38.46 36.22
CA ALA A 232 27.23 -38.68 36.16
C ALA A 232 26.45 -37.73 37.08
N THR A 233 26.96 -37.49 38.30
CA THR A 233 26.36 -36.53 39.25
C THR A 233 26.45 -35.10 38.74
N ALA A 234 27.60 -34.71 38.18
CA ALA A 234 27.79 -33.39 37.56
C ALA A 234 26.83 -33.16 36.38
N LEU A 235 26.65 -34.15 35.49
CA LEU A 235 25.67 -34.08 34.40
C LEU A 235 24.23 -34.02 34.92
N GLY A 236 23.91 -34.73 35.99
CA GLY A 236 22.63 -34.63 36.68
C GLY A 236 22.33 -33.23 37.21
N TYR A 237 23.34 -32.56 37.79
CA TYR A 237 23.22 -31.17 38.24
C TYR A 237 23.04 -30.19 37.07
N VAL A 238 23.76 -30.38 35.97
CA VAL A 238 23.56 -29.58 34.76
C VAL A 238 22.13 -29.77 34.22
N ALA A 239 21.67 -31.02 34.08
CA ALA A 239 20.33 -31.32 33.60
C ALA A 239 19.24 -30.69 34.49
N HIS A 240 19.42 -30.75 35.81
CA HIS A 240 18.50 -30.11 36.74
C HIS A 240 18.50 -28.58 36.61
N ALA A 241 19.68 -27.96 36.51
CA ALA A 241 19.80 -26.51 36.29
C ALA A 241 19.13 -26.09 34.97
N VAL A 242 19.38 -26.81 33.87
CA VAL A 242 18.78 -26.55 32.55
C VAL A 242 17.26 -26.67 32.59
N SER A 243 16.74 -27.72 33.24
CA SER A 243 15.29 -27.91 33.39
C SER A 243 14.64 -26.76 34.16
N LEU A 244 15.26 -26.29 35.26
CA LEU A 244 14.75 -25.16 36.04
C LEU A 244 14.85 -23.83 35.28
N ILE A 245 15.96 -23.58 34.59
CA ILE A 245 16.13 -22.36 33.78
C ILE A 245 15.08 -22.33 32.67
N ALA A 246 14.90 -23.44 31.95
CA ALA A 246 13.89 -23.56 30.91
C ALA A 246 12.47 -23.32 31.45
N PHE A 247 12.16 -23.88 32.63
CA PHE A 247 10.89 -23.66 33.30
C PHE A 247 10.67 -22.18 33.67
N TYR A 248 11.67 -21.50 34.25
CA TYR A 248 11.56 -20.08 34.62
C TYR A 248 11.51 -19.13 33.42
N LEU A 249 12.13 -19.51 32.31
CA LEU A 249 12.05 -18.77 31.05
C LEU A 249 10.81 -19.11 30.22
N GLU A 250 9.99 -20.08 30.68
CA GLU A 250 8.82 -20.60 29.96
C GLU A 250 9.17 -21.16 28.57
N ILE A 251 10.35 -21.78 28.44
CA ILE A 251 10.83 -22.37 27.19
C ILE A 251 10.63 -23.88 27.24
N PRO A 252 9.82 -24.47 26.34
CA PRO A 252 9.73 -25.91 26.23
C PRO A 252 11.03 -26.48 25.66
N LEU A 253 11.69 -27.37 26.42
CA LEU A 253 12.89 -28.07 25.96
C LEU A 253 12.56 -29.02 24.82
N ARG A 254 13.44 -29.10 23.82
CA ARG A 254 13.30 -30.05 22.71
C ARG A 254 13.50 -31.49 23.17
N TYR A 255 14.38 -31.70 24.14
CA TYR A 255 14.66 -33.02 24.69
C TYR A 255 14.32 -33.06 26.19
N PRO A 256 13.08 -33.46 26.56
CA PRO A 256 12.67 -33.52 27.96
C PRO A 256 13.56 -34.39 28.82
N LEU A 257 13.75 -33.96 30.07
CA LEU A 257 14.64 -34.59 31.04
C LEU A 257 13.85 -35.37 32.09
N ARG A 258 14.25 -36.62 32.34
CA ARG A 258 13.80 -37.42 33.48
C ARG A 258 14.86 -37.35 34.58
N LEU A 259 14.66 -36.40 35.48
CA LEU A 259 15.59 -36.06 36.56
C LEU A 259 15.70 -37.20 37.57
N GLY A 260 16.92 -37.68 37.80
CA GLY A 260 17.24 -38.78 38.70
C GLY A 260 18.58 -38.61 39.44
N GLY A 261 19.07 -37.37 39.54
CA GLY A 261 20.40 -37.07 40.08
C GLY A 261 21.49 -37.69 39.20
N SER A 262 22.31 -38.58 39.76
CA SER A 262 23.32 -39.34 39.01
C SER A 262 22.75 -40.31 37.99
N ARG A 263 21.45 -40.62 38.03
CA ARG A 263 20.74 -41.48 37.08
C ARG A 263 19.70 -40.71 36.27
N THR A 264 20.09 -39.55 35.75
CA THR A 264 19.22 -38.73 34.89
C THR A 264 19.21 -39.26 33.46
N TYR A 265 18.04 -39.20 32.82
CA TYR A 265 17.84 -39.61 31.43
C TYR A 265 17.31 -38.44 30.60
N ILE A 266 17.62 -38.43 29.31
CA ILE A 266 17.12 -37.46 28.32
C ILE A 266 16.34 -38.19 27.24
N CYS A 267 15.21 -37.61 26.83
CA CYS A 267 14.26 -38.22 25.92
C CYS A 267 14.39 -37.63 24.51
N ASP A 268 14.53 -38.50 23.51
CA ASP A 268 14.43 -38.12 22.10
C ASP A 268 13.11 -38.61 21.50
N TYR A 269 12.40 -37.70 20.83
CA TYR A 269 11.15 -37.99 20.12
C TYR A 269 11.36 -38.22 18.62
N ALA A 270 12.61 -38.25 18.15
CA ALA A 270 12.90 -38.65 16.78
C ALA A 270 12.26 -40.02 16.48
N PRO A 271 11.55 -40.19 15.34
CA PRO A 271 10.97 -41.47 14.98
C PRO A 271 12.08 -42.52 14.89
N SER A 272 12.01 -43.53 15.75
CA SER A 272 12.97 -44.63 15.77
C SER A 272 12.87 -45.40 14.46
N VAL A 273 13.93 -45.33 13.64
CA VAL A 273 14.16 -46.27 12.55
C VAL A 273 14.99 -47.42 13.11
N GLU A 274 14.45 -48.15 14.08
CA GLU A 274 15.00 -49.47 14.38
C GLU A 274 14.56 -50.43 13.25
N PRO A 275 15.49 -51.14 12.58
CA PRO A 275 15.10 -52.27 11.75
C PRO A 275 14.62 -53.38 12.69
N THR A 276 13.32 -53.41 12.97
CA THR A 276 12.69 -54.55 13.62
C THR A 276 12.83 -55.77 12.72
N SER A 277 13.84 -56.59 12.99
CA SER A 277 13.88 -57.96 12.54
C SER A 277 12.88 -58.78 13.34
N SER A 278 11.65 -58.87 12.84
CA SER A 278 10.82 -60.08 12.92
C SER A 278 9.44 -59.77 12.36
N ASP A 279 9.13 -60.45 11.26
CA ASP A 279 7.77 -60.66 10.78
C ASP A 279 6.84 -61.07 11.92
N PHE A 280 5.63 -60.49 11.95
CA PHE A 280 4.33 -61.19 11.96
C PHE A 280 3.23 -60.22 12.44
N THR A 281 2.42 -59.79 11.48
CA THR A 281 0.98 -59.48 11.56
C THR A 281 0.37 -59.14 12.92
N SER A 282 -0.11 -57.89 13.07
CA SER A 282 -1.52 -57.64 13.40
C SER A 282 -1.87 -56.14 13.31
N ILE A 283 -3.02 -55.91 12.70
CA ILE A 283 -3.67 -54.62 12.47
C ILE A 283 -3.93 -53.94 13.82
N SER A 284 -3.41 -52.73 14.01
CA SER A 284 -3.87 -51.82 15.06
C SER A 284 -3.86 -50.38 14.52
N LEU A 285 -4.96 -49.67 14.76
CA LEU A 285 -5.20 -48.28 14.39
C LEU A 285 -4.09 -47.34 14.92
N PRO A 286 -3.88 -46.15 14.33
CA PRO A 286 -2.84 -45.21 14.76
C PRO A 286 -3.28 -44.48 16.04
N SER A 287 -3.24 -45.18 17.18
CA SER A 287 -3.33 -44.56 18.49
C SER A 287 -2.49 -45.35 19.49
N SER A 288 -1.18 -45.13 19.47
CA SER A 288 -0.33 -45.54 20.59
C SER A 288 0.90 -44.66 20.63
N SER A 289 0.99 -43.84 21.66
CA SER A 289 2.16 -43.07 22.06
C SER A 289 3.45 -43.89 21.87
N SER A 290 4.24 -43.59 20.85
CA SER A 290 5.63 -44.06 20.80
C SER A 290 6.31 -43.50 22.04
N LYS A 291 6.64 -44.36 23.02
CA LYS A 291 7.40 -43.93 24.18
C LYS A 291 8.69 -43.29 23.66
N PRO A 292 9.03 -42.05 24.06
CA PRO A 292 10.27 -41.43 23.64
C PRO A 292 11.45 -42.33 24.03
N MET A 293 12.47 -42.38 23.18
CA MET A 293 13.65 -43.17 23.46
C MET A 293 14.46 -42.46 24.55
N GLU A 294 14.73 -43.16 25.65
CA GLU A 294 15.49 -42.62 26.77
C GLU A 294 16.98 -42.93 26.65
N PHE A 295 17.81 -41.90 26.81
CA PHE A 295 19.27 -42.01 26.80
C PHE A 295 19.84 -41.61 28.17
N PRO A 296 20.73 -42.43 28.76
CA PRO A 296 21.29 -42.14 30.08
C PRO A 296 22.35 -41.04 30.01
N LEU A 297 22.31 -40.05 30.91
CA LEU A 297 23.39 -39.06 31.11
C LEU A 297 24.54 -39.59 31.98
N PHE A 298 24.63 -40.90 32.13
CA PHE A 298 25.65 -41.60 32.90
C PHE A 298 26.14 -42.80 32.09
N LEU A 299 27.33 -43.30 32.40
CA LEU A 299 27.83 -44.50 31.74
C LEU A 299 27.12 -45.73 32.33
N GLU A 300 26.35 -46.43 31.50
CA GLU A 300 25.70 -47.70 31.85
C GLU A 300 26.41 -48.85 31.10
N GLY A 301 27.34 -49.55 31.78
CA GLY A 301 28.08 -50.66 31.19
C GLY A 301 29.17 -50.22 30.18
N GLN A 302 29.30 -50.94 29.06
CA GLN A 302 30.28 -50.65 27.99
C GLN A 302 29.73 -49.69 26.90
N ASP A 303 28.44 -49.34 26.93
CA ASP A 303 27.77 -48.57 25.88
C ASP A 303 27.99 -47.06 26.02
N THR A 304 29.24 -46.62 25.84
CA THR A 304 29.61 -45.21 25.96
C THR A 304 28.92 -44.33 24.91
N THR A 305 28.54 -44.89 23.77
CA THR A 305 27.90 -44.17 22.65
C THR A 305 26.54 -43.59 23.01
N ARG A 306 25.71 -44.32 23.76
CA ARG A 306 24.39 -43.84 24.21
C ARG A 306 24.52 -42.66 25.18
N SER A 307 25.47 -42.73 26.11
CA SER A 307 25.75 -41.63 27.04
C SER A 307 26.35 -40.41 26.33
N ALA A 308 27.18 -40.62 25.30
CA ALA A 308 27.72 -39.56 24.45
C ALA A 308 26.61 -38.79 23.74
N TYR A 309 25.66 -39.53 23.18
CA TYR A 309 24.49 -38.96 22.51
C TYR A 309 23.62 -38.18 23.49
N ALA A 310 23.36 -38.71 24.68
CA ALA A 310 22.63 -38.00 25.73
C ALA A 310 23.25 -36.65 26.09
N VAL A 311 24.58 -36.61 26.26
CA VAL A 311 25.32 -35.36 26.56
C VAL A 311 25.24 -34.37 25.38
N PHE A 312 25.29 -34.87 24.15
CA PHE A 312 25.09 -34.05 22.95
C PHE A 312 23.69 -33.42 22.92
N LEU A 313 22.65 -34.20 23.20
CA LEU A 313 21.26 -33.72 23.27
C LEU A 313 21.08 -32.66 24.38
N LEU A 314 21.66 -32.88 25.56
CA LEU A 314 21.63 -31.89 26.64
C LEU A 314 22.32 -30.58 26.22
N ASN A 315 23.40 -30.66 25.44
CA ASN A 315 24.03 -29.45 24.89
C ASN A 315 23.15 -28.78 23.84
N LYS A 316 22.33 -29.52 23.10
CA LYS A 316 21.37 -28.94 22.15
C LYS A 316 20.24 -28.19 22.84
N ASP A 317 19.78 -28.66 23.99
CA ASP A 317 18.86 -27.89 24.83
C ASP A 317 19.52 -26.61 25.38
N LEU A 318 20.78 -26.67 25.81
CA LEU A 318 21.54 -25.48 26.21
C LEU A 318 21.70 -24.48 25.05
N GLU A 319 22.00 -24.95 23.85
CA GLU A 319 22.09 -24.15 22.64
C GLU A 319 20.74 -23.49 22.31
N GLN A 320 19.63 -24.19 22.50
CA GLN A 320 18.30 -23.59 22.37
C GLN A 320 18.08 -22.44 23.37
N LEU A 321 18.47 -22.62 24.63
CA LEU A 321 18.33 -21.58 25.65
C LEU A 321 19.22 -20.36 25.36
N LEU A 322 20.46 -20.58 24.91
CA LEU A 322 21.38 -19.52 24.49
C LEU A 322 20.83 -18.74 23.27
N ASN A 323 20.34 -19.46 22.26
CA ASN A 323 19.73 -18.85 21.07
C ASN A 323 18.49 -18.02 21.43
N PHE A 324 17.71 -18.43 22.43
CA PHE A 324 16.57 -17.64 22.91
C PHE A 324 16.99 -16.28 23.50
N ILE A 325 18.18 -16.21 24.11
CA ILE A 325 18.75 -14.96 24.65
C ILE A 325 19.54 -14.19 23.57
N GLY A 326 19.76 -14.79 22.40
CA GLY A 326 20.49 -14.19 21.27
C GLY A 326 22.00 -14.41 21.32
N VAL A 327 22.47 -15.45 22.01
CA VAL A 327 23.89 -15.79 22.16
C VAL A 327 24.22 -17.08 21.43
N GLU A 328 25.34 -17.13 20.72
CA GLU A 328 25.82 -18.34 20.03
C GLU A 328 26.49 -19.31 21.01
N SER A 329 26.24 -20.61 20.85
CA SER A 329 26.89 -21.62 21.69
C SER A 329 28.36 -21.84 21.31
N LEU A 330 29.21 -22.17 22.28
CA LEU A 330 30.63 -22.54 22.08
C LEU A 330 30.81 -23.93 21.45
N GLY A 331 29.71 -24.61 21.09
CA GLY A 331 29.70 -25.91 20.40
C GLY A 331 29.26 -27.10 21.27
N PRO A 332 29.10 -28.30 20.66
CA PRO A 332 28.40 -29.45 21.23
C PRO A 332 29.12 -30.16 22.39
N ARG A 333 30.42 -29.90 22.59
CA ARG A 333 31.24 -30.56 23.62
C ARG A 333 31.44 -29.69 24.87
N HIS A 334 30.94 -28.46 24.87
CA HIS A 334 31.24 -27.44 25.87
C HIS A 334 30.09 -27.20 26.85
N VAL A 335 29.47 -28.28 27.35
CA VAL A 335 28.26 -28.23 28.21
C VAL A 335 28.38 -27.24 29.38
N LEU A 336 29.45 -27.34 30.19
CA LEU A 336 29.65 -26.44 31.34
C LEU A 336 29.98 -25.00 30.93
N ALA A 337 30.68 -24.80 29.81
CA ALA A 337 31.00 -23.45 29.33
C ALA A 337 29.74 -22.76 28.79
N ASN A 338 28.91 -23.48 28.03
CA ASN A 338 27.61 -23.01 27.54
C ASN A 338 26.65 -22.70 28.70
N LEU A 339 26.62 -23.54 29.75
CA LEU A 339 25.83 -23.25 30.95
C LEU A 339 26.33 -21.98 31.68
N LYS A 340 27.65 -21.81 31.81
CA LYS A 340 28.24 -20.62 32.41
C LYS A 340 27.91 -19.36 31.61
N GLU A 341 28.01 -19.43 30.29
CA GLU A 341 27.65 -18.34 29.39
C GLU A 341 26.16 -18.00 29.49
N LEU A 342 25.29 -19.01 29.54
CA LEU A 342 23.86 -18.83 29.72
C LEU A 342 23.55 -18.08 31.03
N LEU A 343 24.13 -18.53 32.14
CA LEU A 343 23.97 -17.87 33.44
C LEU A 343 24.48 -16.43 33.43
N ASN A 344 25.68 -16.20 32.88
CA ASN A 344 26.26 -14.85 32.82
C ASN A 344 25.39 -13.88 32.01
N ASN A 345 24.84 -14.32 30.88
CA ASN A 345 23.99 -13.48 30.05
C ASN A 345 22.66 -13.16 30.72
N ILE A 346 22.00 -14.12 31.37
CA ILE A 346 20.74 -13.88 32.10
C ILE A 346 20.97 -12.96 33.33
N LEU A 347 22.10 -13.14 34.02
CA LEU A 347 22.47 -12.34 35.18
C LEU A 347 23.02 -10.95 34.82
N SER A 348 23.22 -10.66 33.54
CA SER A 348 23.66 -9.35 33.08
C SER A 348 22.54 -8.31 33.16
N GLN A 349 22.94 -7.03 33.18
CA GLN A 349 21.99 -5.91 33.12
C GLN A 349 21.32 -5.79 31.73
N GLU A 350 21.97 -6.32 30.69
CA GLU A 350 21.46 -6.25 29.30
C GLU A 350 20.19 -7.07 29.14
N TYR A 351 20.09 -8.20 29.84
CA TYR A 351 18.89 -9.06 29.83
C TYR A 351 17.61 -8.39 30.33
N ILE A 352 17.73 -7.44 31.27
CA ILE A 352 16.56 -6.68 31.76
C ILE A 352 16.09 -5.67 30.72
N ASN A 353 17.01 -5.16 29.90
CA ASN A 353 16.75 -4.08 28.95
C ASN A 353 16.39 -4.58 27.55
N SER A 354 16.64 -5.86 27.25
CA SER A 354 16.19 -6.58 26.05
C SER A 354 14.74 -7.07 26.15
#